data_AF-A0A7H8LV70-F1
#
_entry.id   AF-A0A7H8LV70-F1
#
_cell.length_a   1.000
_cell.length_b   1.000
_cell.length_c   1.000
_cell.angle_alpha   90.00
_cell.angle_beta   90.00
_cell.angle_gamma   90.00
#
_symmetry.space_group_name_H-M   'P 1'
#
loop_
_entity.id
_entity.type
_entity.pdbx_description
1 polymer ?
#
loop_
_entity_poly.entity_id
_entity_poly.type
_entity_poly.pdbx_seq_one_letter_code
_entity_poly.pdbx_strand_id
1 'polypeptide(L)' 'MNSFASSEDPRHLARQLQQRSKQWICWYGNRTGHYWAVTRHGRAVLVEGRTPKELLSEIIRLETSGELGIPYYGA' A
#
# COMPACT_ATOMS: atom_id res chain seq x y z
N MET A 1 31.50 15.49 4.90
CA MET A 1 30.78 14.70 3.88
C MET A 1 29.43 14.32 4.48
N ASN A 2 28.34 14.90 3.97
CA ASN A 2 27.00 14.75 4.53
C ASN A 2 26.35 13.44 4.07
N SER A 3 26.10 12.51 5.00
CA SER A 3 25.27 11.32 4.77
C SER A 3 23.79 11.64 5.03
N PHE A 4 23.10 12.21 4.05
CA PHE A 4 21.64 12.38 4.07
C PHE A 4 20.92 11.18 3.42
N ALA A 5 21.15 9.98 3.95
CA ALA A 5 20.35 8.81 3.61
C ALA A 5 19.66 8.31 4.87
N SER A 6 18.67 9.07 5.37
CA SER A 6 17.64 8.50 6.23
C SER A 6 16.83 7.54 5.37
N SER A 7 17.38 6.35 5.17
CA SER A 7 16.77 5.25 4.44
C SER A 7 15.62 4.76 5.32
N GLU A 8 14.45 5.39 5.24
CA GLU A 8 13.29 4.95 6.01
C GLU A 8 13.07 3.46 5.76
N ASP A 9 13.00 2.66 6.84
CA ASP A 9 12.78 1.21 6.77
C ASP A 9 11.56 0.93 5.86
N PRO A 10 11.70 0.17 4.76
CA PRO A 10 10.58 -0.17 3.88
C PRO A 10 9.37 -0.76 4.61
N ARG A 11 9.59 -1.45 5.73
CA ARG A 11 8.51 -1.96 6.58
C ARG A 11 7.79 -0.86 7.34
N HIS A 12 8.51 0.19 7.76
CA HIS A 12 7.91 1.38 8.35
C HIS A 12 7.03 2.11 7.33
N LEU A 13 7.50 2.26 6.09
CA LEU A 13 6.71 2.84 4.99
C LEU A 13 5.46 2.02 4.68
N ALA A 14 5.54 0.69 4.64
CA ALA A 14 4.37 -0.17 4.47
C ALA A 14 3.33 -0.01 5.58
N ARG A 15 3.77 0.17 6.84
CA ARG A 15 2.86 0.46 7.97
C ARG A 15 2.19 1.82 7.83
N GLN A 16 2.93 2.84 7.38
CA GLN A 16 2.35 4.17 7.10
C GLN A 16 1.28 4.08 5.99
N LEU A 17 1.53 3.31 4.94
CA LEU A 17 0.54 3.06 3.88
C LEU A 17 -0.72 2.40 4.43
N GLN A 18 -0.59 1.38 5.28
CA GLN A 18 -1.75 0.74 5.92
C GLN A 18 -2.54 1.70 6.81
N GLN A 19 -1.87 2.63 7.52
CA GLN A 19 -2.56 3.63 8.34
C GLN A 19 -3.39 4.60 7.51
N ARG A 20 -2.93 4.95 6.30
CA ARG A 20 -3.65 5.80 5.35
C ARG A 20 -4.79 5.06 4.66
N SER A 21 -4.58 3.79 4.31
CA SER A 21 -5.52 2.97 3.57
C SER A 21 -6.16 1.91 4.47
N LYS A 22 -7.15 2.32 5.28
CA LYS A 22 -7.78 1.44 6.29
C LYS A 22 -8.46 0.19 5.73
N GLN A 23 -8.82 0.20 4.43
CA GLN A 23 -9.42 -0.93 3.74
C GLN A 23 -8.40 -1.96 3.24
N TRP A 24 -7.11 -1.71 3.45
CA TRP A 24 -6.02 -2.52 2.94
C TRP A 24 -5.12 -3.03 4.07
N ILE A 25 -4.50 -4.17 3.81
CA ILE A 25 -3.38 -4.70 4.60
C ILE A 25 -2.15 -4.56 3.73
N CYS A 26 -1.17 -3.78 4.17
CA CYS A 26 0.02 -3.45 3.39
C CYS A 26 1.27 -4.05 4.03
N TRP A 27 2.17 -4.60 3.21
CA TRP A 27 3.46 -5.14 3.69
C TRP A 27 4.58 -4.94 2.67
N TYR A 28 5.83 -5.04 3.16
CA TYR A 28 7.02 -5.07 2.32
C TYR A 28 7.61 -6.48 2.29
N GLY A 29 7.77 -7.04 1.10
CA GLY A 29 8.36 -8.37 0.91
C GLY A 29 9.87 -8.28 0.81
N ASN A 30 10.61 -8.57 1.89
CA ASN A 30 12.07 -8.44 1.91
C ASN A 30 12.78 -9.26 0.81
N ARG A 31 12.23 -10.43 0.45
CA ARG A 31 12.80 -11.29 -0.59
C ARG A 31 12.57 -10.75 -2.01
N THR A 32 11.44 -10.10 -2.22
CA THR A 32 11.04 -9.54 -3.52
C THR A 32 11.49 -8.11 -3.72
N GLY A 33 11.76 -7.37 -2.63
CA GLY A 33 12.05 -5.95 -2.68
C GLY A 33 10.83 -5.07 -2.99
N HIS A 34 9.62 -5.64 -2.99
CA HIS A 34 8.38 -4.99 -3.42
C HIS A 34 7.43 -4.72 -2.25
N TYR A 35 6.54 -3.76 -2.46
CA TYR A 35 5.41 -3.43 -1.62
C TYR A 35 4.16 -4.14 -2.13
N TRP A 36 3.35 -4.61 -1.20
CA TRP A 36 2.13 -5.35 -1.49
C TRP A 36 0.99 -4.80 -0.66
N ALA A 37 -0.22 -4.89 -1.21
CA ALA A 37 -1.43 -4.69 -0.43
C ALA A 37 -2.51 -5.68 -0.85
N VAL A 38 -3.30 -6.11 0.12
CA VAL A 38 -4.51 -6.91 -0.10
C VAL A 38 -5.70 -6.24 0.56
N THR A 39 -6.87 -6.32 -0.06
CA THR A 39 -8.11 -5.85 0.55
C THR A 39 -8.35 -6.55 1.89
N ARG A 40 -8.72 -5.77 2.90
CA ARG A 40 -9.01 -6.28 4.25
C ARG A 40 -10.37 -6.98 4.32
N HIS A 41 -11.33 -6.52 3.52
CA HIS A 41 -12.71 -7.02 3.49
C HIS A 41 -13.23 -7.07 2.05
N GLY A 42 -14.29 -7.85 1.83
CA GLY A 42 -14.94 -7.98 0.52
C GLY A 42 -14.16 -8.88 -0.43
N ARG A 43 -14.18 -8.54 -1.72
CA ARG A 43 -13.46 -9.29 -2.77
C ARG A 43 -11.95 -9.18 -2.53
N ALA A 44 -11.26 -10.31 -2.49
CA ALA A 44 -9.81 -10.36 -2.38
C ALA A 44 -9.17 -9.78 -3.65
N VAL A 45 -8.48 -8.65 -3.50
CA VAL A 45 -7.68 -8.02 -4.57
C VAL A 45 -6.28 -7.82 -4.03
N LEU A 46 -5.29 -8.30 -4.79
CA LEU A 46 -3.88 -8.18 -4.48
C LEU A 46 -3.24 -7.19 -5.44
N VAL A 47 -2.49 -6.24 -4.90
CA VAL A 47 -1.74 -5.24 -5.66
C VAL A 47 -0.28 -5.24 -5.24
N GLU A 48 0.57 -4.90 -6.20
CA GLU A 48 2.02 -4.88 -6.09
C GLU A 48 2.55 -3.52 -6.55
N GLY A 49 3.58 -3.01 -5.90
CA GLY A 49 4.34 -1.85 -6.35
C GLY A 49 5.80 -1.97 -5.97
N ARG A 50 6.72 -1.49 -6.81
CA ARG A 50 8.16 -1.49 -6.53
C ARG A 50 8.54 -0.38 -5.54
N THR A 51 7.72 0.66 -5.47
CA THR A 51 7.88 1.80 -4.55
C THR A 51 6.61 2.01 -3.72
N PRO A 52 6.68 2.70 -2.56
CA PRO A 52 5.49 3.06 -1.79
C PRO A 52 4.49 3.89 -2.60
N LYS A 53 5.01 4.75 -3.49
CA LYS A 53 4.20 5.62 -4.35
C LYS A 53 3.42 4.81 -5.38
N GLU A 54 4.05 3.84 -6.03
CA GLU A 54 3.39 2.95 -6.99
C GLU A 54 2.26 2.17 -6.33
N LEU A 55 2.51 1.56 -5.16
CA LEU A 55 1.49 0.81 -4.44
C LEU A 55 0.30 1.72 -4.07
N LEU A 56 0.57 2.93 -3.57
CA LEU A 56 -0.49 3.88 -3.22
C LEU A 56 -1.31 4.33 -4.44
N SER A 57 -0.65 4.60 -5.56
CA SER A 57 -1.35 4.98 -6.80
C SER A 57 -2.31 3.88 -7.28
N GLU A 58 -1.91 2.62 -7.17
CA GLU A 58 -2.76 1.49 -7.57
C GLU A 58 -3.95 1.28 -6.61
N ILE A 59 -3.72 1.43 -5.30
CA ILE A 59 -4.79 1.44 -4.30
C ILE A 59 -5.83 2.53 -4.62
N ILE A 60 -5.38 3.77 -4.85
CA ILE A 60 -6.26 4.90 -5.16
C ILE A 60 -7.03 4.65 -6.47
N ARG A 61 -6.37 4.10 -7.49
CA ARG A 61 -7.01 3.75 -8.77
C ARG A 61 -8.18 2.78 -8.55
N LEU A 62 -7.94 1.72 -7.79
CA LEU A 62 -8.96 0.70 -7.51
C LEU A 62 -10.09 1.24 -6.63
N GLU A 63 -9.78 2.03 -5.60
CA GLU A 63 -10.79 2.69 -4.76
C GLU A 63 -11.67 3.66 -5.58
N THR A 64 -11.08 4.39 -6.53
CA THR A 64 -11.81 5.35 -7.38
C THR A 64 -12.64 4.65 -8.47
N SER A 65 -12.18 3.50 -8.97
CA SER A 65 -12.87 2.77 -10.05
C SER A 65 -14.18 2.11 -9.63
N GLY A 66 -14.43 1.94 -8.33
CA GLY A 66 -15.58 1.17 -7.82
C GLY A 66 -15.49 -0.35 -8.04
N GLU A 67 -14.40 -0.85 -8.64
CA GLU A 67 -14.18 -2.27 -8.97
C GLU A 67 -14.09 -3.18 -7.74
N LEU A 68 -13.84 -2.61 -6.57
CA LEU A 68 -13.65 -3.36 -5.33
C LEU A 68 -14.97 -3.81 -4.69
N GLY A 69 -16.12 -3.23 -5.06
CA GLY A 69 -17.43 -3.58 -4.49
C GLY A 69 -17.54 -3.38 -2.97
N ILE A 70 -16.53 -2.76 -2.34
CA ILE A 70 -16.52 -2.34 -0.94
C ILE A 70 -17.09 -0.93 -0.87
N PRO A 71 -18.06 -0.65 0.03
CA PRO A 71 -18.54 0.72 0.21
C PRO A 71 -17.35 1.59 0.62
N TYR A 72 -17.11 2.67 -0.13
CA TYR A 72 -16.15 3.70 0.26
C TYR A 72 -16.66 4.37 1.54
N TYR A 73 -16.21 3.88 2.70
CA TYR A 73 -16.33 4.60 3.95
C TYR A 73 -15.12 5.53 4.06
N GLY A 74 -15.29 6.74 3.53
CA GLY A 74 -14.30 7.81 3.63
C GLY A 74 -13.85 8.00 5.08
N ALA A 75 -12.54 8.17 5.25
CA ALA A 75 -11.93 8.54 6.52
C ALA A 75 -12.29 9.97 6.92
#